data_AF-A0A8T2P536-F1
#
_entry.id   AF-A0A8T2P536-F1
#
_cell.length_a   1.000
_cell.length_b   1.000
_cell.length_c   1.000
_cell.angle_alpha   90.00
_cell.angle_beta   90.00
_cell.angle_gamma   90.00
#
_symmetry.space_group_name_H-M   'P 1'
#
loop_
_entity.id
_entity.type
_entity.pdbx_description
1 polymer ?
#
loop_
_entity_poly.entity_id
_entity_poly.type
_entity_poly.pdbx_seq_one_letter_code
_entity_poly.pdbx_strand_id
1 'polypeptide(L)'
;PIRICILGPPAVGKSTVAAKICKHYKLYHITVQDAIAEKMTQLEEMVRMDDQEGESYDTSGAQELLETLRDNMNLNEDYVFSMDATDEFLKDRVRNLPESIVEGTHYTQDRFPHHLAVFRDRNSQDETVLDYFDELEIHPEHIEVTSEEDPEYLSVTKKIIRAVGPSKNYGPSEEERAEEEMRNAEERIRLLAAEKEERERKEAEEAAVRAARLEEWGKNLREVKRQEQEMLEVRALPLRNYLMKNVMPSLTEALVECCKVKPDDPVDYLAEYLLRSSAHVD
;
A
#
# COMPACT_ATOMS: atom_id res chain seq x y z
N PRO A 1 40.11 -24.05 -19.12
CA PRO A 1 39.40 -23.97 -17.82
C PRO A 1 38.30 -22.90 -17.84
N ILE A 2 37.09 -23.27 -17.42
CA ILE A 2 35.96 -22.32 -17.30
C ILE A 2 36.24 -21.40 -16.11
N ARG A 3 36.22 -20.09 -16.34
CA ARG A 3 36.37 -19.06 -15.29
C ARG A 3 35.01 -18.40 -15.10
N ILE A 4 34.48 -18.46 -13.89
CA ILE A 4 33.19 -17.86 -13.53
C ILE A 4 33.48 -16.67 -12.64
N CYS A 5 33.02 -15.48 -13.03
CA CYS A 5 33.13 -14.26 -12.25
C CYS A 5 31.76 -13.88 -11.72
N ILE A 6 31.63 -13.74 -10.40
CA ILE A 6 30.38 -13.34 -9.74
C ILE A 6 30.49 -11.85 -9.40
N LEU A 7 29.72 -11.03 -10.11
CA LEU A 7 29.71 -9.57 -9.96
C LEU A 7 28.47 -9.11 -9.20
N GLY A 8 28.56 -7.97 -8.50
CA GLY A 8 27.44 -7.36 -7.80
C GLY A 8 27.87 -6.37 -6.70
N PRO A 9 26.92 -5.57 -6.16
CA PRO A 9 27.20 -4.50 -5.18
C PRO A 9 27.91 -5.01 -3.91
N PRO A 10 28.77 -4.23 -3.22
CA PRO A 10 29.50 -4.70 -2.04
C PRO A 10 28.58 -5.25 -0.92
N ALA A 11 29.09 -6.19 -0.11
CA ALA A 11 28.40 -6.84 1.04
C ALA A 11 27.10 -7.64 0.78
N VAL A 12 26.67 -7.81 -0.48
CA VAL A 12 25.50 -8.67 -0.82
C VAL A 12 25.69 -10.17 -0.55
N GLY A 13 26.87 -10.64 -0.16
CA GLY A 13 27.10 -12.08 0.12
C GLY A 13 27.55 -12.91 -1.08
N LYS A 14 28.06 -12.26 -2.15
CA LYS A 14 28.72 -12.91 -3.29
C LYS A 14 29.74 -13.95 -2.85
N SER A 15 30.61 -13.60 -1.91
CA SER A 15 31.66 -14.49 -1.38
C SER A 15 31.07 -15.73 -0.74
N THR A 16 29.95 -15.60 -0.03
CA THR A 16 29.23 -16.72 0.60
C THR A 16 28.60 -17.65 -0.44
N VAL A 17 27.97 -17.09 -1.47
CA VAL A 17 27.36 -17.87 -2.57
C VAL A 17 28.45 -18.54 -3.41
N ALA A 18 29.52 -17.82 -3.74
CA ALA A 18 30.68 -18.34 -4.45
C ALA A 18 31.31 -19.52 -3.70
N ALA A 19 31.51 -19.40 -2.38
CA ALA A 19 32.02 -20.48 -1.54
C ALA A 19 31.12 -21.71 -1.52
N LYS A 20 29.79 -21.54 -1.46
CA LYS A 20 28.83 -22.65 -1.54
C LYS A 20 28.86 -23.37 -2.89
N ILE A 21 28.90 -22.61 -4.00
CA ILE A 21 29.00 -23.16 -5.36
C ILE A 21 30.32 -23.92 -5.52
N CYS A 22 31.44 -23.33 -5.10
CA CYS A 22 32.75 -23.98 -5.14
C CYS A 22 32.78 -25.27 -4.32
N LYS A 23 32.17 -25.29 -3.13
CA LYS A 23 32.07 -26.51 -2.31
C LYS A 23 31.20 -27.58 -2.97
N HIS A 24 30.07 -27.21 -3.55
CA HIS A 24 29.15 -28.14 -4.19
C HIS A 24 29.75 -28.80 -5.43
N TYR A 25 30.39 -28.00 -6.28
CA TYR A 25 31.01 -28.47 -7.53
C TYR A 25 32.49 -28.85 -7.39
N LYS A 26 33.05 -28.80 -6.17
CA LYS A 26 34.48 -29.05 -5.86
C LYS A 26 35.43 -28.22 -6.73
N LEU A 27 35.07 -26.95 -6.94
CA LEU A 27 35.87 -26.00 -7.71
C LEU A 27 36.83 -25.25 -6.78
N TYR A 28 37.98 -24.85 -7.32
CA TYR A 28 38.92 -23.99 -6.61
C TYR A 28 38.31 -22.59 -6.44
N HIS A 29 38.16 -22.14 -5.19
CA HIS A 29 37.61 -20.82 -4.86
C HIS A 29 38.76 -19.83 -4.74
N ILE A 30 38.80 -18.85 -5.64
CA ILE A 30 39.77 -17.75 -5.59
C ILE A 30 39.02 -16.55 -5.04
N THR A 31 39.38 -16.10 -3.83
CA THR A 31 38.82 -14.86 -3.30
C THR A 31 39.60 -13.67 -3.83
N VAL A 32 38.93 -12.52 -3.90
CA VAL A 32 39.58 -11.26 -4.27
C VAL A 32 40.63 -10.88 -3.21
N GLN A 33 40.40 -11.22 -1.93
CA GLN A 33 41.34 -11.01 -0.84
C GLN A 33 42.63 -11.82 -1.03
N ASP A 34 42.53 -13.11 -1.35
CA ASP A 34 43.71 -13.97 -1.58
C ASP A 34 44.50 -13.48 -2.80
N ALA A 35 43.81 -13.10 -3.88
CA ALA A 35 44.45 -12.59 -5.08
C ALA A 35 45.12 -11.22 -4.85
N ILE A 36 44.51 -10.34 -4.04
CA ILE A 36 45.11 -9.06 -3.64
C ILE A 36 46.31 -9.30 -2.74
N ALA A 37 46.22 -10.21 -1.76
CA ALA A 37 47.32 -10.53 -0.86
C ALA A 37 48.53 -11.10 -1.63
N GLU A 38 48.31 -12.03 -2.57
CA GLU A 38 49.36 -12.53 -3.46
C GLU A 38 49.98 -11.44 -4.33
N LYS A 39 49.17 -10.46 -4.75
CA LYS A 39 49.67 -9.33 -5.54
C LYS A 39 50.40 -8.29 -4.69
N MET A 40 49.96 -8.06 -3.46
CA MET A 40 50.67 -7.21 -2.50
C MET A 40 52.02 -7.79 -2.15
N THR A 41 52.13 -9.09 -1.84
CA THR A 41 53.43 -9.70 -1.54
C THR A 41 54.39 -9.65 -2.73
N GLN A 42 53.89 -9.84 -3.96
CA GLN A 42 54.68 -9.67 -5.18
C GLN A 42 55.17 -8.22 -5.36
N LEU A 43 54.31 -7.23 -5.12
CA LEU A 43 54.65 -5.81 -5.23
C LEU A 43 55.63 -5.38 -4.12
N GLU A 44 55.45 -5.85 -2.89
CA GLU A 44 56.37 -5.62 -1.77
C GLU A 44 57.76 -6.21 -2.02
N GLU A 45 57.81 -7.42 -2.61
CA GLU A 45 59.07 -8.06 -2.99
C GLU A 45 59.77 -7.28 -4.12
N MET A 46 59.01 -6.79 -5.12
CA MET A 46 59.56 -5.93 -6.18
C MET A 46 60.14 -4.62 -5.62
N VAL A 47 59.44 -3.96 -4.69
CA VAL A 47 59.94 -2.73 -4.04
C VAL A 47 61.19 -3.02 -3.20
N ARG A 48 61.26 -4.16 -2.50
CA ARG A 48 62.44 -4.56 -1.72
C ARG A 48 63.67 -4.88 -2.56
N MET A 49 63.51 -5.46 -3.75
CA MET A 49 64.63 -5.78 -4.64
C MET A 49 65.22 -4.50 -5.27
N ASP A 50 64.39 -3.51 -5.58
CA ASP A 50 64.80 -2.21 -6.14
C ASP A 50 65.68 -1.40 -5.15
N ASP A 51 65.31 -1.43 -3.85
CA ASP A 51 66.10 -0.81 -2.77
C ASP A 51 67.51 -1.42 -2.60
N GLN A 52 67.71 -2.66 -3.05
CA GLN A 52 69.00 -3.39 -2.91
C GLN A 52 69.89 -3.30 -4.15
N GLU A 53 69.32 -3.23 -5.35
CA GLU A 53 70.08 -3.24 -6.61
C GLU A 53 70.32 -1.85 -7.22
N GLY A 54 69.63 -0.80 -6.77
CA GLY A 54 69.95 0.59 -7.12
C GLY A 54 69.86 0.92 -8.62
N GLU A 55 69.18 0.09 -9.41
CA GLU A 55 68.88 0.37 -10.82
C GLU A 55 67.49 1.00 -10.93
N SER A 56 67.42 2.24 -11.41
CA SER A 56 66.19 3.04 -11.47
C SER A 56 65.19 2.53 -12.52
N TYR A 57 64.44 1.48 -12.21
CA TYR A 57 63.19 1.20 -12.90
C TYR A 57 62.07 2.02 -12.25
N ASP A 58 61.04 2.38 -13.02
CA ASP A 58 59.91 3.22 -12.56
C ASP A 58 59.01 2.46 -11.56
N THR A 59 59.51 2.29 -10.32
CA THR A 59 58.80 1.62 -9.21
C THR A 59 57.81 2.55 -8.50
N SER A 60 57.76 3.82 -8.89
CA SER A 60 56.79 4.82 -8.37
C SER A 60 55.35 4.36 -8.58
N GLY A 61 55.03 3.75 -9.73
CA GLY A 61 53.68 3.23 -10.00
C GLY A 61 53.30 1.99 -9.18
N ALA A 62 54.29 1.17 -8.79
CA ALA A 62 54.07 0.01 -7.91
C ALA A 62 53.81 0.46 -6.46
N GLN A 63 54.51 1.50 -6.00
CA GLN A 63 54.30 2.11 -4.69
C GLN A 63 52.92 2.79 -4.58
N GLU A 64 52.52 3.57 -5.59
CA GLU A 64 51.19 4.23 -5.63
C GLU A 64 50.03 3.22 -5.63
N LEU A 65 50.18 2.12 -6.39
CA LEU A 65 49.19 1.04 -6.41
C LEU A 65 49.10 0.32 -5.07
N LEU A 66 50.23 0.08 -4.39
CA LEU A 66 50.26 -0.50 -3.04
C LEU A 66 49.55 0.39 -2.02
N GLU A 67 49.80 1.70 -2.05
CA GLU A 67 49.17 2.67 -1.16
C GLU A 67 47.66 2.73 -1.39
N THR A 68 47.24 2.78 -2.65
CA THR A 68 45.81 2.73 -3.02
C THR A 68 45.12 1.44 -2.60
N LEU A 69 45.79 0.28 -2.72
CA LEU A 69 45.24 -1.00 -2.29
C LEU A 69 45.15 -1.12 -0.76
N ARG A 70 46.10 -0.51 -0.04
CA ARG A 70 46.10 -0.44 1.43
C ARG A 70 44.95 0.43 1.93
N ASP A 71 44.75 1.60 1.33
CA ASP A 71 43.65 2.51 1.67
C ASP A 71 42.28 1.85 1.44
N ASN A 72 42.12 1.10 0.35
CA ASN A 72 40.89 0.37 0.06
C ASN A 72 40.63 -0.83 1.00
N MET A 73 41.66 -1.42 1.62
CA MET A 73 41.46 -2.42 2.67
C MET A 73 41.02 -1.81 3.99
N ASN A 74 41.51 -0.61 4.33
CA ASN A 74 41.12 0.14 5.52
C ASN A 74 39.65 0.59 5.52
N LEU A 75 38.97 0.61 4.36
CA LEU A 75 37.53 0.88 4.25
C LEU A 75 36.64 -0.25 4.78
N ASN A 76 37.20 -1.41 5.14
CA ASN A 76 36.49 -2.44 5.92
C ASN A 76 36.84 -2.24 7.40
N GLU A 77 36.36 -1.16 8.00
CA GLU A 77 36.48 -0.98 9.44
C GLU A 77 35.75 -2.12 10.15
N ASP A 78 36.45 -2.80 11.06
CA ASP A 78 35.83 -3.76 11.95
C ASP A 78 35.04 -3.01 13.02
N TYR A 79 33.77 -3.38 13.21
CA TYR A 79 32.91 -2.78 14.22
C TYR A 79 32.70 -3.74 15.38
N VAL A 80 32.95 -3.27 16.60
CA VAL A 80 32.63 -3.98 17.84
C VAL A 80 31.57 -3.20 18.58
N PHE A 81 30.43 -3.84 18.85
CA PHE A 81 29.34 -3.25 19.61
C PHE A 81 29.21 -3.96 20.96
N SER A 82 29.43 -3.21 22.06
CA SER A 82 29.13 -3.68 23.40
C SER A 82 27.69 -3.33 23.74
N MET A 83 26.88 -4.31 24.13
CA MET A 83 25.46 -4.10 24.47
C MET A 83 25.27 -4.04 25.97
N ASP A 84 24.88 -2.87 26.48
CA ASP A 84 24.67 -2.64 27.90
C ASP A 84 23.19 -2.75 28.24
N ALA A 85 22.86 -3.67 29.16
CA ALA A 85 21.48 -3.90 29.61
C ALA A 85 21.43 -3.93 31.15
N THR A 86 20.31 -3.56 31.74
CA THR A 86 20.10 -3.68 33.18
C THR A 86 19.78 -5.11 33.59
N ASP A 87 20.12 -5.47 34.82
CA ASP A 87 19.88 -6.82 35.34
C ASP A 87 18.38 -7.12 35.42
N GLU A 88 17.56 -6.13 35.75
CA GLU A 88 16.09 -6.23 35.77
C GLU A 88 15.55 -6.59 34.39
N PHE A 89 16.03 -5.91 33.33
CA PHE A 89 15.63 -6.15 31.95
C PHE A 89 15.98 -7.56 31.49
N LEU A 90 17.21 -8.01 31.77
CA LEU A 90 17.65 -9.36 31.40
C LEU A 90 16.86 -10.43 32.16
N LYS A 91 16.58 -10.22 33.45
CA LYS A 91 15.74 -11.13 34.25
C LYS A 91 14.30 -11.16 33.75
N ASP A 92 13.74 -10.04 33.31
CA ASP A 92 12.38 -9.99 32.76
C ASP A 92 12.30 -10.71 31.40
N ARG A 93 13.27 -10.46 30.52
CA ARG A 93 13.36 -11.15 29.23
C ARG A 93 13.46 -12.67 29.39
N VAL A 94 14.26 -13.16 30.34
CA VAL A 94 14.36 -14.61 30.64
C VAL A 94 13.04 -15.17 31.17
N ARG A 95 12.30 -14.42 31.99
CA ARG A 95 10.98 -14.83 32.50
C ARG A 95 9.94 -14.96 31.38
N ASN A 96 10.06 -14.19 30.31
CA ASN A 96 9.13 -14.21 29.17
C ASN A 96 9.51 -15.23 28.08
N LEU A 97 10.55 -16.04 28.28
CA LEU A 97 10.94 -17.08 27.32
C LEU A 97 10.03 -18.33 27.40
N PRO A 98 9.76 -19.00 26.27
CA PRO A 98 9.01 -20.25 26.27
C PRO A 98 9.83 -21.38 26.90
N GLU A 99 9.13 -22.28 27.61
CA GLU A 99 9.71 -23.38 28.38
C GLU A 99 10.59 -24.33 27.54
N SER A 100 10.27 -24.48 26.25
CA SER A 100 11.05 -25.26 25.29
C SER A 100 12.49 -24.78 25.07
N ILE A 101 12.76 -23.49 25.31
CA ILE A 101 14.10 -22.88 25.22
C ILE A 101 14.81 -22.93 26.57
N VAL A 102 14.05 -22.89 27.67
CA VAL A 102 14.59 -22.89 29.03
C VAL A 102 15.04 -24.29 29.44
N GLU A 103 14.32 -25.32 28.99
CA GLU A 103 14.62 -26.72 29.30
C GLU A 103 16.02 -27.14 28.82
N GLY A 104 16.89 -27.55 29.75
CA GLY A 104 18.28 -27.93 29.47
C GLY A 104 19.29 -26.77 29.47
N THR A 105 18.86 -25.53 29.70
CA THR A 105 19.75 -24.37 29.78
C THR A 105 20.00 -23.90 31.22
N HIS A 106 20.93 -22.96 31.39
CA HIS A 106 21.20 -22.29 32.67
C HIS A 106 20.23 -21.11 32.95
N TYR A 107 19.20 -20.91 32.13
CA TYR A 107 18.20 -19.84 32.27
C TYR A 107 17.11 -20.12 33.33
N THR A 108 17.44 -20.93 34.33
CA THR A 108 16.55 -21.21 35.47
C THR A 108 16.58 -20.06 36.47
N GLN A 109 15.45 -19.83 37.15
CA GLN A 109 15.24 -18.70 38.07
C GLN A 109 16.32 -18.60 39.16
N ASP A 110 16.88 -19.72 39.60
CA ASP A 110 17.90 -19.76 40.65
C ASP A 110 19.34 -19.61 40.13
N ARG A 111 19.62 -20.05 38.88
CA ARG A 111 20.99 -20.08 38.33
C ARG A 111 21.34 -18.84 37.52
N PHE A 112 20.37 -18.28 36.80
CA PHE A 112 20.59 -17.12 35.94
C PHE A 112 21.11 -15.89 36.69
N PRO A 113 20.53 -15.49 37.85
CA PRO A 113 21.05 -14.34 38.60
C PRO A 113 22.47 -14.55 39.11
N HIS A 114 22.81 -15.78 39.51
CA HIS A 114 24.16 -16.11 39.95
C HIS A 114 25.18 -15.99 38.81
N HIS A 115 24.85 -16.54 37.63
CA HIS A 115 25.71 -16.44 36.45
C HIS A 115 25.88 -15.00 35.97
N LEU A 116 24.81 -14.20 36.05
CA LEU A 116 24.86 -12.77 35.70
C LEU A 116 25.79 -12.00 36.64
N ALA A 117 25.71 -12.25 37.95
CA ALA A 117 26.61 -11.62 38.92
C ALA A 117 28.08 -11.99 38.69
N VAL A 118 28.36 -13.28 38.43
CA VAL A 118 29.72 -13.76 38.09
C VAL A 118 30.23 -13.11 36.80
N PHE A 119 29.36 -12.93 35.80
CA PHE A 119 29.71 -12.24 34.56
C PHE A 119 30.05 -10.77 34.82
N ARG A 120 29.25 -10.04 35.61
CA ARG A 120 29.53 -8.65 35.94
C ARG A 120 30.84 -8.50 36.69
N ASP A 121 31.08 -9.33 37.71
CA ASP A 121 32.31 -9.32 38.51
C ASP A 121 33.57 -9.55 37.65
N ARG A 122 33.51 -10.52 36.72
CA ARG A 122 34.62 -10.78 35.79
C ARG A 122 34.87 -9.65 34.79
N ASN A 123 33.81 -8.98 34.34
CA ASN A 123 33.93 -7.83 33.43
C ASN A 123 34.08 -6.48 34.17
N SER A 124 34.25 -6.50 35.50
CA SER A 124 34.56 -5.32 36.31
C SER A 124 36.06 -5.16 36.58
N GLN A 125 36.86 -6.17 36.23
CA GLN A 125 38.32 -6.17 36.38
C GLN A 125 38.94 -5.51 35.15
N ASP A 126 40.05 -4.80 35.32
CA ASP A 126 40.74 -3.97 34.30
C ASP A 126 41.30 -4.75 33.07
N GLU A 127 40.86 -5.99 32.84
CA GLU A 127 41.31 -6.87 31.76
C GLU A 127 40.09 -7.59 31.16
N THR A 128 39.33 -6.84 30.37
CA THR A 128 38.14 -7.29 29.67
C THR A 128 38.47 -7.68 28.23
N VAL A 129 37.55 -8.39 27.58
CA VAL A 129 37.66 -8.71 26.14
C VAL A 129 37.64 -7.43 25.28
N LEU A 130 37.10 -6.33 25.80
CA LEU A 130 37.08 -5.04 25.10
C LEU A 130 38.48 -4.43 24.99
N ASP A 131 39.32 -4.60 26.01
CA ASP A 131 40.69 -4.09 26.02
C ASP A 131 41.54 -4.71 24.89
N TYR A 132 41.29 -5.97 24.55
CA TYR A 132 41.90 -6.62 23.38
C TYR A 132 41.54 -5.93 22.05
N PHE A 133 40.32 -5.42 21.91
CA PHE A 133 39.92 -4.71 20.70
C PHE A 133 40.47 -3.29 20.66
N ASP A 134 40.58 -2.63 21.81
CA ASP A 134 41.27 -1.35 21.93
C ASP A 134 42.77 -1.47 21.55
N GLU A 135 43.44 -2.57 21.92
CA GLU A 135 44.82 -2.87 21.46
C GLU A 135 44.94 -3.05 19.94
N LEU A 136 43.85 -3.45 19.28
CA LEU A 136 43.76 -3.57 17.83
C LEU A 136 43.28 -2.28 17.15
N GLU A 137 43.20 -1.16 17.89
CA GLU A 137 42.65 0.13 17.44
C GLU A 137 41.17 0.08 17.02
N ILE A 138 40.46 -1.00 17.38
CA ILE A 138 39.02 -1.19 17.12
C ILE A 138 38.26 -0.76 18.37
N HIS A 139 37.76 0.47 18.37
CA HIS A 139 37.10 1.07 19.53
C HIS A 139 35.67 0.52 19.69
N PRO A 140 35.34 -0.18 20.80
CA PRO A 140 34.00 -0.70 21.02
C PRO A 140 32.95 0.40 21.21
N GLU A 141 31.86 0.35 20.45
CA GLU A 141 30.72 1.25 20.64
C GLU A 141 29.72 0.64 21.63
N HIS A 142 29.45 1.37 22.72
CA HIS A 142 28.50 0.95 23.74
C HIS A 142 27.07 1.36 23.37
N ILE A 143 26.17 0.37 23.29
CA ILE A 143 24.76 0.56 22.98
C ILE A 143 23.92 0.09 24.16
N GLU A 144 23.28 1.04 24.83
CA GLU A 144 22.29 0.75 25.86
C GLU A 144 21.01 0.14 25.27
N VAL A 145 20.64 -1.02 25.79
CA VAL A 145 19.42 -1.77 25.46
C VAL A 145 18.43 -1.58 26.61
N THR A 146 17.85 -0.39 26.64
CA THR A 146 16.86 0.04 27.62
C THR A 146 15.57 0.36 26.88
N SER A 147 14.74 -0.63 26.57
CA SER A 147 13.34 -0.34 26.29
C SER A 147 12.45 -1.57 26.34
N GLU A 148 11.44 -1.48 27.19
CA GLU A 148 10.16 -2.18 27.06
C GLU A 148 9.28 -1.56 25.95
N GLU A 149 9.65 -0.36 25.46
CA GLU A 149 8.90 0.46 24.50
C GLU A 149 9.22 0.19 23.01
N ASP A 150 10.24 -0.62 22.70
CA ASP A 150 10.67 -0.93 21.33
C ASP A 150 10.80 -2.46 21.13
N PRO A 151 9.68 -3.17 20.90
CA PRO A 151 9.67 -4.64 20.76
C PRO A 151 10.56 -5.17 19.63
N GLU A 152 10.87 -4.32 18.66
CA GLU A 152 11.61 -4.67 17.44
C GLU A 152 13.06 -4.18 17.48
N TYR A 153 13.52 -3.61 18.61
CA TYR A 153 14.87 -3.05 18.78
C TYR A 153 15.24 -2.07 17.64
N LEU A 154 14.26 -1.32 17.14
CA LEU A 154 14.41 -0.48 15.97
C LEU A 154 15.40 0.68 16.23
N SER A 155 15.42 1.21 17.45
CA SER A 155 16.36 2.23 17.92
C SER A 155 17.81 1.75 17.92
N VAL A 156 18.05 0.56 18.47
CA VAL A 156 19.36 -0.14 18.47
C VAL A 156 19.78 -0.42 17.04
N THR A 157 18.88 -0.99 16.24
CA THR A 157 19.12 -1.34 14.83
C THR A 157 19.44 -0.10 14.00
N LYS A 158 18.77 1.04 14.25
CA LYS A 158 19.08 2.32 13.59
C LYS A 158 20.46 2.87 13.97
N LYS A 159 20.91 2.71 15.21
CA LYS A 159 22.27 3.10 15.63
C LYS A 159 23.32 2.26 14.92
N ILE A 160 23.13 0.94 14.89
CA ILE A 160 24.02 0.02 14.19
C ILE A 160 24.04 0.32 12.68
N ILE A 161 22.89 0.53 12.05
CA ILE A 161 22.81 0.90 10.62
C ILE A 161 23.47 2.26 10.35
N ARG A 162 23.46 3.19 11.31
CA ARG A 162 24.15 4.48 11.15
C ARG A 162 25.68 4.32 11.21
N ALA A 163 26.18 3.42 12.05
CA ALA A 163 27.61 3.13 12.18
C ALA A 163 28.12 2.27 11.02
N VAL A 164 27.46 1.14 10.73
CA VAL A 164 27.89 0.14 9.74
C VAL A 164 27.41 0.46 8.31
N GLY A 165 26.35 1.28 8.20
CA GLY A 165 25.66 1.56 6.94
C GLY A 165 24.45 0.64 6.68
N PRO A 166 23.65 0.93 5.63
CA PRO A 166 22.48 0.14 5.29
C PRO A 166 22.88 -1.28 4.90
N SER A 167 22.07 -2.27 5.31
CA SER A 167 22.25 -3.66 4.91
C SER A 167 22.22 -3.75 3.38
N LYS A 168 23.32 -4.18 2.78
CA LYS A 168 23.42 -4.37 1.33
C LYS A 168 22.97 -5.78 0.98
N ASN A 169 21.73 -6.17 1.31
CA ASN A 169 21.22 -7.48 0.94
C ASN A 169 20.92 -7.53 -0.57
N TYR A 170 20.93 -8.73 -1.16
CA TYR A 170 20.24 -8.92 -2.44
C TYR A 170 18.78 -8.55 -2.20
N GLY A 171 18.26 -7.55 -2.93
CA GLY A 171 16.85 -7.17 -2.85
C GLY A 171 15.92 -8.35 -3.16
N PRO A 172 14.60 -8.18 -2.97
CA PRO A 172 13.64 -9.26 -3.16
C PRO A 172 13.79 -9.90 -4.54
N SER A 173 13.63 -11.22 -4.60
CA SER A 173 13.65 -11.97 -5.86
C SER A 173 12.63 -11.39 -6.85
N GLU A 174 12.82 -11.60 -8.15
CA GLU A 174 11.81 -11.19 -9.15
C GLU A 174 10.44 -11.80 -8.85
N GLU A 175 10.44 -13.03 -8.33
CA GLU A 175 9.24 -13.74 -7.91
C GLU A 175 8.58 -13.09 -6.69
N GLU A 176 9.36 -12.72 -5.66
CA GLU A 176 8.86 -12.06 -4.45
C GLU A 176 8.29 -10.66 -4.76
N ARG A 177 8.92 -9.91 -5.67
CA ARG A 177 8.39 -8.61 -6.13
C ARG A 177 7.09 -8.78 -6.89
N ALA A 178 7.01 -9.75 -7.80
CA ALA A 178 5.79 -10.02 -8.56
C ALA A 178 4.64 -10.45 -7.63
N GLU A 179 4.90 -11.29 -6.63
CA GLU A 179 3.90 -11.66 -5.64
C GLU A 179 3.42 -10.48 -4.81
N GLU A 180 4.32 -9.59 -4.38
CA GLU A 180 3.96 -8.40 -3.64
C GLU A 180 3.15 -7.41 -4.49
N GLU A 181 3.54 -7.22 -5.75
CA GLU A 181 2.78 -6.43 -6.72
C GLU A 181 1.39 -7.03 -6.97
N MET A 182 1.27 -8.35 -7.07
CA MET A 182 -0.02 -9.03 -7.20
C MET A 182 -0.89 -8.82 -5.96
N ARG A 183 -0.34 -8.99 -4.74
CA ARG A 183 -1.08 -8.74 -3.48
C ARG A 183 -1.58 -7.30 -3.42
N ASN A 184 -0.72 -6.34 -3.73
CA ASN A 184 -1.07 -4.93 -3.72
C ASN A 184 -2.11 -4.58 -4.81
N ALA A 185 -2.00 -5.19 -5.99
CA ALA A 185 -2.98 -5.00 -7.07
C ALA A 185 -4.35 -5.58 -6.70
N GLU A 186 -4.39 -6.78 -6.10
CA GLU A 186 -5.62 -7.42 -5.63
C GLU A 186 -6.29 -6.58 -4.53
N GLU A 187 -5.52 -6.08 -3.56
CA GLU A 187 -6.04 -5.20 -2.52
C GLU A 187 -6.63 -3.91 -3.10
N ARG A 188 -5.95 -3.28 -4.06
CA ARG A 188 -6.45 -2.09 -4.76
C ARG A 188 -7.74 -2.37 -5.52
N ILE A 189 -7.84 -3.51 -6.21
CA ILE A 189 -9.06 -3.92 -6.90
C ILE A 189 -10.20 -4.13 -5.90
N ARG A 190 -9.92 -4.76 -4.76
CA ARG A 190 -10.91 -5.01 -3.70
C ARG A 190 -11.44 -3.71 -3.09
N LEU A 191 -10.56 -2.75 -2.81
CA LEU A 191 -10.95 -1.43 -2.29
C LEU A 191 -11.83 -0.67 -3.30
N LEU A 192 -11.44 -0.64 -4.57
CA LEU A 192 -12.22 0.02 -5.63
C LEU A 192 -13.59 -0.65 -5.84
N ALA A 193 -13.67 -1.98 -5.75
CA ALA A 193 -14.94 -2.70 -5.86
C ALA A 193 -15.87 -2.37 -4.69
N ALA A 194 -15.35 -2.32 -3.46
CA ALA A 194 -16.12 -1.96 -2.27
C ALA A 194 -16.63 -0.50 -2.32
N GLU A 195 -15.77 0.44 -2.75
CA GLU A 195 -16.16 1.84 -2.94
C GLU A 195 -17.25 2.00 -4.00
N LYS A 196 -17.13 1.27 -5.12
CA LYS A 196 -18.13 1.27 -6.18
C LYS A 196 -19.47 0.73 -5.70
N GLU A 197 -19.47 -0.38 -4.96
CA GLU A 197 -20.67 -0.98 -4.37
C GLU A 197 -21.35 -0.02 -3.37
N GLU A 198 -20.56 0.66 -2.52
CA GLU A 198 -21.09 1.65 -1.59
C GLU A 198 -21.73 2.83 -2.32
N ARG A 199 -21.08 3.34 -3.37
CA ARG A 199 -21.60 4.43 -4.20
C ARG A 199 -22.90 4.01 -4.89
N GLU A 200 -22.95 2.82 -5.48
CA GLU A 200 -24.16 2.29 -6.13
C GLU A 200 -25.31 2.12 -5.13
N ARG A 201 -25.03 1.67 -3.90
CA ARG A 201 -26.04 1.58 -2.83
C ARG A 201 -26.60 2.95 -2.46
N LYS A 202 -25.75 3.96 -2.28
CA LYS A 202 -26.18 5.34 -1.98
C LYS A 202 -26.99 5.93 -3.14
N GLU A 203 -26.53 5.77 -4.38
CA GLU A 203 -27.24 6.25 -5.57
C GLU A 203 -28.61 5.58 -5.73
N ALA A 204 -28.71 4.27 -5.45
CA ALA A 204 -29.97 3.53 -5.48
C ALA A 204 -30.95 3.99 -4.39
N GLU A 205 -30.46 4.23 -3.16
CA GLU A 205 -31.26 4.76 -2.06
C GLU A 205 -31.81 6.16 -2.39
N GLU A 206 -30.95 7.07 -2.86
CA GLU A 206 -31.39 8.40 -3.27
C GLU A 206 -32.36 8.35 -4.46
N ALA A 207 -32.13 7.46 -5.42
CA ALA A 207 -33.03 7.26 -6.56
C ALA A 207 -34.40 6.75 -6.10
N ALA A 208 -34.45 5.84 -5.12
CA ALA A 208 -35.69 5.35 -4.53
C ALA A 208 -36.44 6.47 -3.81
N VAL A 209 -35.74 7.32 -3.04
CA VAL A 209 -36.35 8.50 -2.38
C VAL A 209 -36.90 9.48 -3.42
N ARG A 210 -36.15 9.78 -4.49
CA ARG A 210 -36.62 10.64 -5.58
C ARG A 210 -37.86 10.05 -6.28
N ALA A 211 -37.87 8.76 -6.55
CA ALA A 211 -39.00 8.07 -7.18
C ALA A 211 -40.25 8.12 -6.30
N ALA A 212 -40.14 7.85 -4.99
CA ALA A 212 -41.25 7.93 -4.05
C ALA A 212 -41.86 9.35 -3.99
N ARG A 213 -41.01 10.37 -3.95
CA ARG A 213 -41.46 11.78 -3.95
C ARG A 213 -42.19 12.15 -5.24
N LEU A 214 -41.69 11.69 -6.39
CA LEU A 214 -42.36 11.92 -7.68
C LEU A 214 -43.71 11.19 -7.77
N GLU A 215 -43.81 9.99 -7.23
CA GLU A 215 -45.06 9.24 -7.19
C GLU A 215 -46.11 9.94 -6.32
N GLU A 216 -45.71 10.40 -5.13
CA GLU A 216 -46.56 11.18 -4.23
C GLU A 216 -47.01 12.49 -4.88
N TRP A 217 -46.09 13.24 -5.48
CA TRP A 217 -46.41 14.45 -6.23
C TRP A 217 -47.41 14.17 -7.37
N GLY A 218 -47.23 13.06 -8.10
CA GLY A 218 -48.15 12.63 -9.15
C GLY A 218 -49.54 12.25 -8.64
N LYS A 219 -49.66 11.67 -7.44
CA LYS A 219 -50.95 11.41 -6.77
C LYS A 219 -51.64 12.74 -6.42
N ASN A 220 -50.92 13.67 -5.80
CA ASN A 220 -51.46 14.98 -5.42
C ASN A 220 -51.90 15.79 -6.66
N LEU A 221 -51.12 15.76 -7.74
CA LEU A 221 -51.48 16.46 -8.97
C LEU A 221 -52.76 15.90 -9.62
N ARG A 222 -52.93 14.57 -9.63
CA ARG A 222 -54.15 13.93 -10.13
C ARG A 222 -55.36 14.33 -9.30
N GLU A 223 -55.20 14.39 -7.99
CA GLU A 223 -56.26 14.81 -7.08
C GLU A 223 -56.66 16.28 -7.28
N VAL A 224 -55.68 17.18 -7.42
CA VAL A 224 -55.95 18.59 -7.74
C VAL A 224 -56.69 18.73 -9.08
N LYS A 225 -56.23 18.04 -10.13
CA LYS A 225 -56.92 18.06 -11.44
C LYS A 225 -58.36 17.58 -11.36
N ARG A 226 -58.62 16.53 -10.58
CA ARG A 226 -59.98 16.01 -10.33
C ARG A 226 -60.85 17.09 -9.67
N GLN A 227 -60.35 17.72 -8.61
CA GLN A 227 -61.05 18.78 -7.89
C GLN A 227 -61.31 20.00 -8.79
N GLU A 228 -60.34 20.41 -9.60
CA GLU A 228 -60.51 21.49 -10.58
C GLU A 228 -61.60 21.17 -11.59
N GLN A 229 -61.63 19.94 -12.10
CA GLN A 229 -62.63 19.51 -13.08
C GLN A 229 -64.04 19.49 -12.46
N GLU A 230 -64.20 18.98 -11.24
CA GLU A 230 -65.47 19.02 -10.52
C GLU A 230 -65.96 20.46 -10.31
N MET A 231 -65.06 21.38 -9.91
CA MET A 231 -65.42 22.79 -9.79
C MET A 231 -65.81 23.42 -11.13
N LEU A 232 -65.11 23.08 -12.21
CA LEU A 232 -65.45 23.55 -13.56
C LEU A 232 -66.82 23.03 -14.00
N GLU A 233 -67.13 21.76 -13.75
CA GLU A 233 -68.44 21.17 -14.05
C GLU A 233 -69.56 21.87 -13.28
N VAL A 234 -69.36 22.12 -11.97
CA VAL A 234 -70.31 22.87 -11.15
C VAL A 234 -70.52 24.28 -11.68
N ARG A 235 -69.45 24.99 -12.06
CA ARG A 235 -69.54 26.33 -12.67
C ARG A 235 -70.21 26.31 -14.04
N ALA A 236 -70.10 25.21 -14.79
CA ALA A 236 -70.74 25.03 -16.07
C ALA A 236 -72.22 24.65 -15.97
N LEU A 237 -72.73 24.22 -14.80
CA LEU A 237 -74.12 23.81 -14.60
C LEU A 237 -75.15 24.86 -15.05
N PRO A 238 -75.05 26.15 -14.69
CA PRO A 238 -76.03 27.14 -15.10
C PRO A 238 -76.09 27.32 -16.62
N LEU A 239 -74.92 27.33 -17.28
CA LEU A 239 -74.81 27.42 -18.73
C LEU A 239 -75.39 26.17 -19.40
N ARG A 240 -75.04 24.98 -18.91
CA ARG A 240 -75.58 23.71 -19.42
C ARG A 240 -77.10 23.68 -19.26
N ASN A 241 -77.64 24.07 -18.11
CA ASN A 241 -79.08 24.12 -17.86
C ASN A 241 -79.78 25.10 -18.81
N TYR A 242 -79.17 26.27 -19.06
CA TYR A 242 -79.69 27.24 -20.03
C TYR A 242 -79.73 26.65 -21.44
N LEU A 243 -78.65 26.02 -21.90
CA LEU A 243 -78.58 25.37 -23.21
C LEU A 243 -79.60 24.23 -23.33
N MET A 244 -79.69 23.36 -22.32
CA MET A 244 -80.66 22.26 -22.26
C MET A 244 -82.10 22.73 -22.32
N LYS A 245 -82.42 23.88 -21.70
CA LYS A 245 -83.78 24.42 -21.67
C LYS A 245 -84.16 25.15 -22.96
N ASN A 246 -83.24 25.93 -23.53
CA ASN A 246 -83.58 26.90 -24.58
C ASN A 246 -83.11 26.49 -25.98
N VAL A 247 -81.98 25.80 -26.10
CA VAL A 247 -81.36 25.51 -27.42
C VAL A 247 -81.55 24.04 -27.80
N MET A 248 -81.41 23.12 -26.84
CA MET A 248 -81.40 21.70 -27.13
C MET A 248 -82.70 21.14 -27.73
N PRO A 249 -83.91 21.50 -27.27
CA PRO A 249 -85.13 20.94 -27.85
C PRO A 249 -85.22 21.19 -29.36
N SER A 250 -85.06 22.46 -29.78
CA SER A 250 -85.09 22.86 -31.19
C SER A 250 -83.91 22.27 -31.99
N LEU A 251 -82.71 22.25 -31.42
CA LEU A 251 -81.53 21.68 -32.08
C LEU A 251 -81.64 20.17 -32.28
N THR A 252 -82.18 19.44 -31.29
CA THR A 252 -82.36 17.99 -31.41
C THR A 252 -83.41 17.62 -32.45
N GLU A 253 -84.51 18.36 -32.53
CA GLU A 253 -85.52 18.18 -33.57
C GLU A 253 -84.96 18.48 -34.97
N ALA A 254 -84.21 19.57 -35.10
CA ALA A 254 -83.52 19.94 -36.33
C ALA A 254 -82.48 18.89 -36.77
N LEU A 255 -81.71 18.35 -35.83
CA LEU A 255 -80.73 17.28 -36.09
C LEU A 255 -81.42 15.99 -36.55
N VAL A 256 -82.53 15.62 -35.92
CA VAL A 256 -83.32 14.46 -36.33
C VAL A 256 -83.85 14.64 -37.75
N GLU A 257 -84.35 15.83 -38.10
CA GLU A 257 -84.87 16.10 -39.45
C GLU A 257 -83.75 16.15 -40.50
N CYS A 258 -82.60 16.75 -40.16
CA CYS A 258 -81.40 16.74 -40.99
C CYS A 258 -80.92 15.31 -41.28
N CYS A 259 -80.97 14.41 -40.30
CA CYS A 259 -80.61 13.00 -40.50
C CYS A 259 -81.58 12.25 -41.44
N LYS A 260 -82.84 12.69 -41.54
CA LYS A 260 -83.82 12.11 -42.49
C LYS A 260 -83.61 12.62 -43.91
N VAL A 261 -83.42 13.94 -44.06
CA VAL A 261 -83.31 14.59 -45.36
C VAL A 261 -81.94 14.37 -46.00
N LYS A 262 -80.89 14.21 -45.20
CA LYS A 262 -79.48 14.07 -45.64
C LYS A 262 -79.11 15.09 -46.74
N PRO A 263 -79.19 16.39 -46.43
CA PRO A 263 -78.79 17.45 -47.36
C PRO A 263 -77.29 17.40 -47.65
N ASP A 264 -76.87 17.96 -48.77
CA ASP A 264 -75.45 18.05 -49.17
C ASP A 264 -74.63 18.93 -48.21
N ASP A 265 -75.25 19.98 -47.63
CA ASP A 265 -74.67 20.78 -46.53
C ASP A 265 -75.54 20.70 -45.27
N PRO A 266 -75.17 19.86 -44.30
CA PRO A 266 -75.93 19.70 -43.06
C PRO A 266 -75.85 20.93 -42.14
N VAL A 267 -74.78 21.72 -42.21
CA VAL A 267 -74.57 22.87 -41.30
C VAL A 267 -75.50 24.00 -41.70
N ASP A 268 -75.54 24.32 -42.99
CA ASP A 268 -76.40 25.39 -43.53
C ASP A 268 -77.90 25.02 -43.37
N TYR A 269 -78.25 23.76 -43.65
CA TYR A 269 -79.60 23.24 -43.44
C TYR A 269 -80.07 23.36 -41.98
N LEU A 270 -79.21 23.02 -41.01
CA LEU A 270 -79.48 23.17 -39.58
C LEU A 270 -79.68 24.64 -39.20
N ALA A 271 -78.85 25.54 -39.72
CA ALA A 271 -78.95 26.98 -39.45
C ALA A 271 -80.29 27.55 -39.97
N GLU A 272 -80.68 27.23 -41.20
CA GLU A 272 -81.98 27.61 -41.74
C GLU A 272 -83.15 27.05 -40.92
N TYR A 273 -83.07 25.78 -40.52
CA TYR A 273 -84.13 25.13 -39.73
C TYR A 273 -84.31 25.79 -38.35
N LEU A 274 -83.20 26.14 -37.70
CA LEU A 274 -83.21 26.85 -36.41
C LEU A 274 -83.73 28.28 -36.54
N LEU A 275 -83.40 28.98 -37.63
CA LEU A 275 -83.94 30.32 -37.92
C LEU A 275 -85.46 30.28 -38.18
N ARG A 276 -85.96 29.23 -38.85
CA ARG A 276 -87.40 29.04 -39.09
C ARG A 276 -88.16 28.66 -37.82
N SER A 277 -87.59 27.81 -36.98
CA SER A 277 -88.23 27.37 -35.73
C SER A 277 -88.22 28.45 -34.64
N SER A 278 -87.17 29.28 -34.56
CA SER A 278 -87.14 30.43 -33.63
C SER A 278 -88.18 31.50 -33.94
N ALA A 279 -88.58 31.68 -35.20
CA ALA A 279 -89.65 32.61 -35.58
C ALA A 279 -91.07 32.18 -35.12
N HIS A 280 -91.23 30.96 -34.59
CA HIS A 280 -92.51 30.41 -34.12
C HIS A 280 -92.63 30.32 -32.59
N VAL A 281 -91.59 30.69 -31.82
CA VAL A 281 -91.48 30.46 -30.36
C VAL A 281 -91.60 31.75 -29.52
N ASP A 282 -91.92 32.90 -30.13
CA ASP A 282 -92.27 34.15 -29.42
C ASP A 282 -93.77 34.26 -29.08
#